data_AF-A0A9P6H1Y8-F1
#
_entry.id   AF-A0A9P6H1Y8-F1
#
_cell.length_a   1.000
_cell.length_b   1.000
_cell.length_c   1.000
_cell.angle_alpha   90.00
_cell.angle_beta   90.00
_cell.angle_gamma   90.00
#
_symmetry.space_group_name_H-M   'P 1'
#
loop_
_entity.id
_entity.type
_entity.pdbx_description
1 polymer ?
#
loop_
_entity_poly.entity_id
_entity_poly.type
_entity_poly.pdbx_seq_one_letter_code
_entity_poly.pdbx_strand_id
1 'polypeptide(L)'
;MSEKGIIHYENLNMGEMELLRKECLKVVRMETKDKWYDDIIDYLYSIFECCSAVWDKSPGMSKDVIKVVEILIKNGNKNKLFYREISKEKVEVIFTAMSSGLGITYEKVDPYVLAAALKMYCKVHLNYHLPKDVQLLLLYAYKDNVQERMKEIISRVPFIMSENHRSFFLKIFKLFRGVDEISETSKTNLDDMLNLFSPLLIKDPSCADSFNVHIKKKILKDLMKVDFFVVPKEFISTLNYFNYFLLISITCYLEYFCGVQPF
;
A
#
# COMPACT_ATOMS: atom_id res chain seq x y z
N MET A 1 -30.43 -20.09 4.13
CA MET A 1 -29.76 -18.98 3.43
C MET A 1 -28.99 -18.19 4.48
N SER A 2 -27.70 -18.47 4.67
CA SER A 2 -26.89 -17.86 5.73
C SER A 2 -26.59 -16.39 5.43
N GLU A 3 -26.62 -15.56 6.46
CA GLU A 3 -26.13 -14.18 6.42
C GLU A 3 -24.72 -14.17 5.82
N LYS A 4 -24.58 -13.60 4.61
CA LYS A 4 -23.29 -13.55 3.89
C LYS A 4 -22.28 -12.78 4.72
N GLY A 5 -21.36 -13.51 5.34
CA GLY A 5 -20.39 -13.04 6.33
C GLY A 5 -19.43 -11.96 5.82
N ILE A 6 -18.93 -11.18 6.77
CA ILE A 6 -17.81 -10.26 6.60
C ILE A 6 -16.57 -11.09 6.32
N ILE A 7 -15.83 -10.78 5.24
CA ILE A 7 -14.61 -11.51 4.87
C ILE A 7 -13.41 -10.69 5.32
N HIS A 8 -12.65 -11.23 6.27
CA HIS A 8 -11.40 -10.64 6.72
C HIS A 8 -10.26 -11.13 5.83
N TYR A 9 -9.39 -10.21 5.38
CA TYR A 9 -8.27 -10.55 4.51
C TYR A 9 -7.33 -11.57 5.15
N GLU A 10 -7.09 -11.48 6.46
CA GLU A 10 -6.20 -12.40 7.18
C GLU A 10 -6.69 -13.85 7.15
N ASN A 11 -7.96 -14.07 6.84
CA ASN A 11 -8.54 -15.40 6.69
C ASN A 11 -8.41 -15.96 5.26
N LEU A 12 -7.94 -15.16 4.30
CA LEU A 12 -7.69 -15.62 2.92
C LEU A 12 -6.41 -16.46 2.87
N ASN A 13 -6.41 -17.53 2.09
CA ASN A 13 -5.18 -18.23 1.76
C ASN A 13 -4.36 -17.47 0.70
N MET A 14 -3.08 -17.86 0.49
CA MET A 14 -2.20 -17.17 -0.46
C MET A 14 -2.76 -17.08 -1.89
N GLY A 15 -3.48 -18.11 -2.35
CA GLY A 15 -4.09 -18.13 -3.68
C GLY A 15 -5.25 -17.14 -3.80
N GLU A 16 -6.09 -17.06 -2.76
CA GLU A 16 -7.19 -16.08 -2.68
C GLU A 16 -6.68 -14.65 -2.60
N MET A 17 -5.60 -14.41 -1.82
CA MET A 17 -4.95 -13.10 -1.74
C MET A 17 -4.40 -12.65 -3.10
N GLU A 18 -3.72 -13.55 -3.83
CA GLU A 18 -3.17 -13.24 -5.14
C GLU A 18 -4.26 -13.03 -6.19
N LEU A 19 -5.36 -13.80 -6.13
CA LEU A 19 -6.50 -13.60 -7.02
C LEU A 19 -7.20 -12.25 -6.73
N LEU A 20 -7.45 -11.92 -5.46
CA LEU A 20 -7.98 -10.61 -5.05
C LEU A 20 -7.10 -9.47 -5.56
N ARG A 21 -5.77 -9.63 -5.43
CA ARG A 21 -4.79 -8.66 -5.93
C ARG A 21 -4.92 -8.45 -7.44
N LYS A 22 -5.00 -9.53 -8.21
CA LYS A 22 -5.18 -9.48 -9.68
C LYS A 22 -6.48 -8.79 -10.07
N GLU A 23 -7.59 -9.11 -9.41
CA GLU A 23 -8.88 -8.48 -9.67
C GLU A 23 -8.87 -6.98 -9.32
N CYS A 24 -8.25 -6.61 -8.19
CA CYS A 24 -8.05 -5.20 -7.86
C CYS A 24 -7.22 -4.47 -8.92
N LEU A 25 -6.14 -5.10 -9.41
CA LEU A 25 -5.29 -4.54 -10.47
C LEU A 25 -6.05 -4.35 -11.78
N LYS A 26 -6.84 -5.34 -12.23
CA LYS A 26 -7.64 -5.25 -13.46
C LYS A 26 -8.60 -4.05 -13.43
N VAL A 27 -9.33 -3.89 -12.33
CA VAL A 27 -10.29 -2.78 -12.17
C VAL A 27 -9.57 -1.44 -12.10
N VAL A 28 -8.46 -1.38 -11.34
CA VAL A 28 -7.63 -0.18 -11.29
C VAL A 28 -7.05 0.14 -12.66
N ARG A 29 -6.65 -0.82 -13.48
CA ARG A 29 -6.14 -0.59 -14.84
C ARG A 29 -7.23 -0.38 -15.89
N MET A 30 -8.50 -0.48 -15.50
CA MET A 30 -9.66 -0.43 -16.40
C MET A 30 -9.63 -1.52 -17.48
N GLU A 31 -9.00 -2.67 -17.21
CA GLU A 31 -8.95 -3.82 -18.13
C GLU A 31 -10.33 -4.51 -18.34
N THR A 32 -11.41 -3.92 -17.84
CA THR A 32 -12.75 -4.54 -17.77
C THR A 32 -13.91 -3.67 -18.29
N LYS A 33 -13.67 -2.50 -18.94
CA LYS A 33 -14.76 -1.64 -19.47
C LYS A 33 -14.50 -1.13 -20.90
N ASP A 34 -15.54 -1.14 -21.72
CA ASP A 34 -15.57 -0.69 -23.13
C ASP A 34 -15.28 0.81 -23.33
N LYS A 35 -14.41 1.13 -24.31
CA LYS A 35 -14.37 2.27 -25.27
C LYS A 35 -14.59 3.74 -24.89
N TRP A 36 -14.90 4.14 -23.65
CA TRP A 36 -15.17 5.56 -23.33
C TRP A 36 -14.05 6.30 -22.57
N TYR A 37 -12.85 5.71 -22.50
CA TYR A 37 -11.68 6.27 -21.82
C TYR A 37 -10.41 6.28 -22.68
N ASP A 38 -10.54 6.03 -23.99
CA ASP A 38 -9.43 5.84 -24.92
C ASP A 38 -8.46 7.05 -24.92
N ASP A 39 -8.93 8.28 -24.71
CA ASP A 39 -8.04 9.46 -24.66
C ASP A 39 -7.14 9.53 -23.41
N ILE A 40 -7.65 9.11 -22.24
CA ILE A 40 -6.85 9.03 -21.00
C ILE A 40 -5.93 7.82 -21.07
N ILE A 41 -6.42 6.72 -21.63
CA ILE A 41 -5.67 5.49 -21.84
C ILE A 41 -4.53 5.70 -22.84
N ASP A 42 -4.73 6.44 -23.93
CA ASP A 42 -3.69 6.77 -24.92
C ASP A 42 -2.64 7.74 -24.36
N TYR A 43 -3.07 8.77 -23.61
CA TYR A 43 -2.14 9.63 -22.85
C TYR A 43 -1.32 8.81 -21.84
N LEU A 44 -1.98 7.93 -21.10
CA LEU A 44 -1.32 7.05 -20.14
C LEU A 44 -0.45 5.99 -20.82
N TYR A 45 -0.82 5.44 -21.98
CA TYR A 45 -0.02 4.49 -22.76
C TYR A 45 1.26 5.12 -23.29
N SER A 46 1.19 6.39 -23.72
CA SER A 46 2.38 7.18 -24.08
C SER A 46 3.33 7.39 -22.89
N ILE A 47 2.80 7.41 -21.66
CA ILE A 47 3.59 7.44 -20.42
C ILE A 47 4.04 6.01 -20.02
N PHE A 48 3.20 5.00 -20.22
CA PHE A 48 3.43 3.61 -19.83
C PHE A 48 4.45 2.87 -20.70
N GLU A 49 4.70 3.30 -21.95
CA GLU A 49 5.84 2.78 -22.72
C GLU A 49 7.17 3.00 -21.99
N CYS A 50 7.29 4.06 -21.17
CA CYS A 50 8.44 4.26 -20.28
C CYS A 50 8.29 3.61 -18.89
N CYS A 51 7.06 3.36 -18.43
CA CYS A 51 6.77 2.81 -17.10
C CYS A 51 6.05 1.46 -17.23
N SER A 52 6.73 0.47 -17.82
CA SER A 52 6.25 -0.91 -17.83
C SER A 52 5.72 -1.33 -16.45
N ALA A 53 4.70 -2.20 -16.39
CA ALA A 53 4.05 -2.74 -15.18
C ALA A 53 4.99 -3.60 -14.30
N VAL A 54 6.28 -3.29 -14.33
CA VAL A 54 7.35 -3.84 -13.54
C VAL A 54 7.19 -3.29 -12.14
N TRP A 55 6.83 -4.17 -11.22
CA TRP A 55 7.33 -4.06 -9.86
C TRP A 55 8.84 -3.93 -10.00
N ASP A 56 9.41 -2.74 -9.77
CA ASP A 56 10.86 -2.66 -9.60
C ASP A 56 11.19 -3.69 -8.52
N LYS A 57 12.21 -4.52 -8.78
CA LYS A 57 12.66 -5.60 -7.89
C LYS A 57 13.06 -4.99 -6.54
N SER A 58 12.07 -4.70 -5.73
CA SER A 58 12.25 -4.03 -4.46
C SER A 58 12.75 -5.09 -3.49
N PRO A 59 13.89 -4.86 -2.82
CA PRO A 59 14.22 -5.69 -1.68
C PRO A 59 13.04 -5.60 -0.71
N GLY A 60 12.44 -6.75 -0.40
CA GLY A 60 11.26 -6.80 0.47
C GLY A 60 11.51 -6.02 1.76
N MET A 61 10.45 -5.39 2.29
CA MET A 61 10.59 -4.57 3.50
C MET A 61 11.13 -5.41 4.67
N SER A 62 12.18 -4.91 5.31
CA SER A 62 12.82 -5.56 6.46
C SER A 62 11.87 -5.61 7.66
N LYS A 63 11.82 -6.77 8.34
CA LYS A 63 11.04 -6.94 9.59
C LYS A 63 11.49 -5.98 10.69
N ASP A 64 12.75 -5.54 10.67
CA ASP A 64 13.27 -4.59 11.65
C ASP A 64 12.61 -3.20 11.52
N VAL A 65 12.16 -2.82 10.33
CA VAL A 65 11.42 -1.57 10.13
C VAL A 65 10.09 -1.62 10.89
N ILE A 66 9.38 -2.74 10.84
CA ILE A 66 8.14 -2.93 11.60
C ILE A 66 8.39 -2.83 13.10
N LYS A 67 9.44 -3.49 13.61
CA LYS A 67 9.84 -3.39 15.03
C LYS A 67 10.11 -1.95 15.45
N VAL A 68 10.83 -1.18 14.61
CA VAL A 68 11.12 0.23 14.89
C VAL A 68 9.83 1.05 14.95
N VAL A 69 8.88 0.84 14.04
CA VAL A 69 7.57 1.52 14.11
C VAL A 69 6.85 1.15 15.41
N GLU A 70 6.89 -0.11 15.85
CA GLU A 70 6.28 -0.53 17.11
C GLU A 70 6.92 0.11 18.36
N ILE A 71 8.24 0.26 18.37
CA ILE A 71 8.95 0.99 19.43
C ILE A 71 8.54 2.46 19.43
N LEU A 72 8.43 3.09 18.25
CA LEU A 72 8.02 4.48 18.12
C LEU A 72 6.57 4.71 18.54
N ILE A 73 5.66 3.74 18.31
CA ILE A 73 4.28 3.79 18.84
C ILE A 73 4.29 3.91 20.36
N LYS A 74 5.12 3.10 21.05
CA LYS A 74 5.25 3.15 22.52
C LYS A 74 5.89 4.46 23.02
N ASN A 75 6.61 5.18 22.17
CA ASN A 75 7.29 6.43 22.48
C ASN A 75 6.60 7.67 21.86
N GLY A 76 5.37 7.53 21.37
CA GLY A 76 4.65 8.61 20.67
C GLY A 76 4.43 9.86 21.52
N ASN A 77 4.46 9.73 22.85
CA ASN A 77 4.29 10.85 23.79
C ASN A 77 5.50 11.79 23.84
N LYS A 78 6.64 11.42 23.26
CA LYS A 78 7.83 12.25 23.26
C LYS A 78 7.61 13.53 22.46
N ASN A 79 7.97 14.66 23.09
CA ASN A 79 7.89 15.97 22.46
C ASN A 79 8.69 16.00 21.15
N LYS A 80 8.01 16.37 20.06
CA LYS A 80 8.57 16.58 18.72
C LYS A 80 9.40 15.40 18.21
N LEU A 81 8.90 14.17 18.42
CA LEU A 81 9.57 12.90 18.10
C LEU A 81 10.24 12.88 16.71
N PHE A 82 9.57 13.41 15.68
CA PHE A 82 10.07 13.41 14.31
C PHE A 82 10.75 14.72 13.85
N TYR A 83 10.81 15.73 14.70
CA TYR A 83 11.28 17.08 14.34
C TYR A 83 12.62 17.47 14.97
N ARG A 84 13.20 16.60 15.81
CA ARG A 84 14.56 16.84 16.33
C ARG A 84 15.61 16.62 15.23
N GLU A 85 16.59 17.51 15.22
CA GLU A 85 17.81 17.33 14.43
C GLU A 85 18.71 16.30 15.11
N ILE A 86 19.16 15.33 14.31
CA ILE A 86 20.03 14.24 14.75
C ILE A 86 21.20 14.19 13.77
N SER A 87 22.40 13.90 14.28
CA SER A 87 23.59 13.83 13.43
C SER A 87 23.42 12.74 12.36
N LYS A 88 23.88 13.06 11.15
CA LYS A 88 23.71 12.20 9.98
C LYS A 88 24.32 10.82 10.20
N GLU A 89 25.47 10.75 10.85
CA GLU A 89 26.21 9.51 11.14
C GLU A 89 25.38 8.57 12.03
N LYS A 90 24.72 9.10 13.07
CA LYS A 90 23.87 8.31 13.95
C LYS A 90 22.65 7.76 13.20
N VAL A 91 22.05 8.58 12.34
CA VAL A 91 20.91 8.17 11.52
C VAL A 91 21.33 7.07 10.54
N GLU A 92 22.46 7.22 9.87
CA GLU A 92 22.97 6.27 8.87
C GLU A 92 23.29 4.90 9.45
N VAL A 93 23.89 4.84 10.65
CA VAL A 93 24.17 3.57 11.34
C VAL A 93 22.88 2.80 11.59
N ILE A 94 21.86 3.47 12.14
CA ILE A 94 20.58 2.83 12.46
C ILE A 94 19.80 2.49 11.20
N PHE A 95 19.75 3.39 10.22
CA PHE A 95 19.14 3.15 8.91
C PHE A 95 19.74 1.91 8.23
N THR A 96 21.07 1.79 8.22
CA THR A 96 21.77 0.64 7.61
C THR A 96 21.42 -0.65 8.34
N ALA A 97 21.41 -0.65 9.68
CA ALA A 97 21.02 -1.82 10.46
C ALA A 97 19.59 -2.26 10.18
N MET A 98 18.65 -1.30 10.10
CA MET A 98 17.25 -1.55 9.78
C MET A 98 17.08 -2.12 8.37
N SER A 99 17.73 -1.51 7.37
CA SER A 99 17.61 -1.90 5.96
C SER A 99 18.22 -3.27 5.68
N SER A 100 19.37 -3.57 6.29
CA SER A 100 20.08 -4.85 6.12
C SER A 100 19.57 -5.96 7.03
N GLY A 101 18.68 -5.66 7.98
CA GLY A 101 18.11 -6.65 8.91
C GLY A 101 19.14 -7.21 9.90
N LEU A 102 20.11 -6.40 10.33
CA LEU A 102 21.19 -6.82 11.24
C LEU A 102 20.69 -7.22 12.64
N GLY A 103 19.44 -6.89 13.00
CA GLY A 103 18.81 -7.39 14.23
C GLY A 103 19.39 -6.81 15.52
N ILE A 104 19.83 -5.55 15.52
CA ILE A 104 20.32 -4.87 16.72
C ILE A 104 19.20 -4.67 17.76
N THR A 105 19.56 -4.41 19.02
CA THR A 105 18.58 -4.11 20.09
C THR A 105 18.04 -2.69 19.96
N TYR A 106 17.03 -2.49 19.10
CA TYR A 106 16.44 -1.19 18.82
C TYR A 106 15.82 -0.53 20.07
N GLU A 107 15.39 -1.31 21.07
CA GLU A 107 14.80 -0.80 22.32
C GLU A 107 15.78 0.04 23.15
N LYS A 108 17.09 -0.15 22.94
CA LYS A 108 18.15 0.60 23.63
C LYS A 108 18.57 1.86 22.87
N VAL A 109 18.06 2.07 21.66
CA VAL A 109 18.38 3.22 20.82
C VAL A 109 17.46 4.39 21.19
N ASP A 110 18.01 5.61 21.22
CA ASP A 110 17.20 6.81 21.44
C ASP A 110 16.06 6.88 20.40
N PRO A 111 14.79 6.97 20.84
CA PRO A 111 13.63 7.10 19.95
C PRO A 111 13.74 8.23 18.93
N TYR A 112 14.43 9.33 19.23
CA TYR A 112 14.64 10.40 18.24
C TYR A 112 15.54 9.96 17.08
N VAL A 113 16.56 9.14 17.35
CA VAL A 113 17.42 8.55 16.32
C VAL A 113 16.64 7.53 15.49
N LEU A 114 15.83 6.69 16.14
CA LEU A 114 14.93 5.75 15.46
C LEU A 114 13.93 6.46 14.55
N ALA A 115 13.33 7.56 15.02
CA ALA A 115 12.40 8.37 14.25
C ALA A 115 13.07 8.99 13.02
N ALA A 116 14.28 9.52 13.17
CA ALA A 116 15.07 10.05 12.06
C ALA A 116 15.47 8.94 11.05
N ALA A 117 15.88 7.77 11.53
CA ALA A 117 16.23 6.63 10.69
C ALA A 117 15.00 6.08 9.94
N LEU A 118 13.82 6.06 10.56
CA LEU A 118 12.56 5.69 9.90
C LEU A 118 12.21 6.67 8.77
N LYS A 119 12.38 7.98 8.98
CA LYS A 119 12.20 8.97 7.89
C LYS A 119 13.14 8.71 6.73
N MET A 120 14.41 8.43 7.02
CA MET A 120 15.41 8.08 6.00
C MET A 120 15.05 6.78 5.28
N TYR A 121 14.57 5.76 6.00
CA TYR A 121 14.08 4.53 5.42
C TYR A 121 12.92 4.76 4.44
N CYS A 122 11.91 5.52 4.87
CA CYS A 122 10.79 5.89 4.01
C CYS A 122 11.29 6.61 2.76
N LYS A 123 12.20 7.58 2.93
CA LYS A 123 12.79 8.36 1.83
C LYS A 123 13.56 7.51 0.81
N VAL A 124 14.29 6.49 1.25
CA VAL A 124 15.19 5.71 0.36
C VAL A 124 14.53 4.44 -0.18
N HIS A 125 13.80 3.67 0.66
CA HIS A 125 13.38 2.32 0.32
C HIS A 125 11.89 2.17 -0.03
N LEU A 126 11.01 3.09 0.37
CA LEU A 126 9.56 2.95 0.18
C LEU A 126 9.04 3.38 -1.21
N ASN A 127 9.88 3.30 -2.25
CA ASN A 127 9.51 3.72 -3.61
C ASN A 127 8.45 2.82 -4.28
N TYR A 128 8.19 1.60 -3.78
CA TYR A 128 7.52 0.55 -4.55
C TYR A 128 6.45 -0.22 -3.77
N HIS A 129 5.72 0.47 -2.89
CA HIS A 129 4.61 -0.15 -2.18
C HIS A 129 3.41 -0.46 -3.10
N LEU A 130 3.37 0.17 -4.28
CA LEU A 130 2.44 -0.09 -5.37
C LEU A 130 3.21 -0.25 -6.71
N PRO A 131 2.62 -0.93 -7.70
CA PRO A 131 3.10 -0.85 -9.08
C PRO A 131 3.17 0.61 -9.54
N LYS A 132 4.18 0.95 -10.35
CA LYS A 132 4.38 2.33 -10.85
C LYS A 132 3.13 2.86 -11.55
N ASP A 133 2.49 2.03 -12.34
CA ASP A 133 1.28 2.36 -13.08
C ASP A 133 0.09 2.66 -12.19
N VAL A 134 -0.14 1.84 -11.17
CA VAL A 134 -1.19 2.06 -10.15
C VAL A 134 -0.92 3.35 -9.39
N GLN A 135 0.35 3.63 -9.06
CA GLN A 135 0.71 4.84 -8.35
C GLN A 135 0.49 6.11 -9.20
N LEU A 136 0.81 6.06 -10.50
CA LEU A 136 0.48 7.14 -11.44
C LEU A 136 -1.03 7.36 -11.51
N LEU A 137 -1.80 6.30 -11.75
CA LEU A 137 -3.27 6.36 -11.84
C LEU A 137 -3.89 6.98 -10.57
N LEU A 138 -3.38 6.61 -9.39
CA LEU A 138 -3.81 7.19 -8.13
C LEU A 138 -3.49 8.68 -8.05
N LEU A 139 -2.27 9.09 -8.42
CA LEU A 139 -1.85 10.49 -8.39
C LEU A 139 -2.66 11.36 -9.35
N TYR A 140 -2.88 10.91 -10.60
CA TYR A 140 -3.69 11.62 -11.58
C TYR A 140 -5.16 11.71 -11.16
N ALA A 141 -5.75 10.62 -10.65
CA ALA A 141 -7.14 10.66 -10.16
C ALA A 141 -7.35 11.76 -9.10
N TYR A 142 -6.37 11.98 -8.23
CA TYR A 142 -6.42 13.05 -7.23
C TYR A 142 -6.07 14.43 -7.80
N LYS A 143 -5.12 14.51 -8.75
CA LYS A 143 -4.75 15.76 -9.43
C LYS A 143 -5.93 16.33 -10.21
N ASP A 144 -6.61 15.47 -10.96
CA ASP A 144 -7.72 15.84 -11.85
C ASP A 144 -9.08 15.80 -11.12
N ASN A 145 -9.07 15.47 -9.82
CA ASN A 145 -10.23 15.46 -8.93
C ASN A 145 -11.40 14.57 -9.41
N VAL A 146 -11.09 13.43 -10.04
CA VAL A 146 -12.08 12.47 -10.54
C VAL A 146 -12.59 11.61 -9.37
N GLN A 147 -13.60 12.10 -8.66
CA GLN A 147 -14.07 11.55 -7.37
C GLN A 147 -14.37 10.05 -7.38
N GLU A 148 -15.08 9.56 -8.40
CA GLU A 148 -15.40 8.13 -8.51
C GLU A 148 -14.14 7.29 -8.65
N ARG A 149 -13.21 7.74 -9.51
CA ARG A 149 -11.93 7.07 -9.73
C ARG A 149 -11.05 7.09 -8.50
N MET A 150 -11.01 8.22 -7.78
CA MET A 150 -10.28 8.33 -6.51
C MET A 150 -10.78 7.29 -5.50
N LYS A 151 -12.10 7.20 -5.29
CA LYS A 151 -12.73 6.22 -4.38
C LYS A 151 -12.48 4.78 -4.81
N GLU A 152 -12.56 4.51 -6.11
CA GLU A 152 -12.38 3.19 -6.68
C GLU A 152 -10.94 2.67 -6.51
N ILE A 153 -9.93 3.51 -6.79
CA ILE A 153 -8.53 3.13 -6.65
C ILE A 153 -8.15 3.04 -5.17
N ILE A 154 -8.45 4.06 -4.36
CA ILE A 154 -7.97 4.14 -2.97
C ILE A 154 -8.47 2.98 -2.10
N SER A 155 -9.70 2.51 -2.34
CA SER A 155 -10.29 1.38 -1.62
C SER A 155 -9.61 0.04 -1.93
N ARG A 156 -8.95 -0.08 -3.09
CA ARG A 156 -8.25 -1.29 -3.56
C ARG A 156 -6.77 -1.32 -3.22
N VAL A 157 -6.17 -0.16 -2.97
CA VAL A 157 -4.76 -0.02 -2.61
C VAL A 157 -4.30 -1.03 -1.55
N PRO A 158 -5.02 -1.24 -0.41
CA PRO A 158 -4.57 -2.18 0.62
C PRO A 158 -4.45 -3.64 0.15
N PHE A 159 -5.22 -4.01 -0.88
CA PHE A 159 -5.26 -5.35 -1.44
C PHE A 159 -4.34 -5.51 -2.67
N ILE A 160 -3.78 -4.41 -3.18
CA ILE A 160 -2.74 -4.39 -4.22
C ILE A 160 -1.34 -4.47 -3.60
N MET A 161 -1.15 -3.83 -2.44
CA MET A 161 0.11 -3.86 -1.68
C MET A 161 0.53 -5.29 -1.32
N SER A 162 1.84 -5.51 -1.17
CA SER A 162 2.30 -6.74 -0.51
C SER A 162 1.98 -6.72 0.98
N GLU A 163 1.93 -7.89 1.61
CA GLU A 163 1.60 -8.03 3.03
C GLU A 163 2.51 -7.20 3.94
N ASN A 164 3.82 -7.17 3.67
CA ASN A 164 4.77 -6.39 4.45
C ASN A 164 4.48 -4.88 4.34
N HIS A 165 4.18 -4.37 3.15
CA HIS A 165 3.80 -2.97 2.96
C HIS A 165 2.49 -2.67 3.68
N ARG A 166 1.50 -3.55 3.55
CA ARG A 166 0.21 -3.36 4.22
C ARG A 166 0.37 -3.31 5.75
N SER A 167 1.14 -4.24 6.31
CA SER A 167 1.47 -4.27 7.74
C SER A 167 2.17 -2.97 8.18
N PHE A 168 3.12 -2.49 7.37
CA PHE A 168 3.79 -1.22 7.63
C PHE A 168 2.83 -0.02 7.65
N PHE A 169 1.97 0.12 6.64
CA PHE A 169 0.99 1.21 6.58
C PHE A 169 0.03 1.15 7.78
N LEU A 170 -0.46 -0.04 8.16
CA LEU A 170 -1.28 -0.22 9.36
C LEU A 170 -0.57 0.30 10.63
N LYS A 171 0.71 -0.04 10.80
CA LYS A 171 1.51 0.36 11.97
C LYS A 171 1.84 1.86 11.95
N ILE A 172 2.17 2.41 10.78
CA ILE A 172 2.40 3.85 10.61
C ILE A 172 1.13 4.65 10.88
N PHE A 173 -0.03 4.19 10.42
CA PHE A 173 -1.30 4.87 10.72
C PHE A 173 -1.67 4.79 12.20
N LYS A 174 -1.37 3.66 12.85
CA LYS A 174 -1.49 3.55 14.31
C LYS A 174 -0.57 4.54 15.03
N LEU A 175 0.67 4.68 14.58
CA LEU A 175 1.61 5.68 15.11
C LEU A 175 1.07 7.10 14.96
N PHE A 176 0.55 7.46 13.78
CA PHE A 176 0.03 8.81 13.54
C PHE A 176 -1.16 9.13 14.43
N ARG A 177 -2.12 8.19 14.55
CA ARG A 177 -3.26 8.34 15.47
C ARG A 177 -2.80 8.45 16.92
N GLY A 178 -1.87 7.60 17.35
CA GLY A 178 -1.34 7.65 18.71
C GLY A 178 -0.62 8.97 19.05
N VAL A 179 0.12 9.56 18.10
CA VAL A 179 0.75 10.88 18.29
C VAL A 179 -0.30 11.99 18.38
N ASP A 180 -1.38 11.91 17.60
CA ASP A 180 -2.47 12.89 17.59
C ASP A 180 -3.30 12.87 18.87
N GLU A 181 -3.62 11.67 19.38
CA GLU A 181 -4.33 11.45 20.65
C GLU A 181 -3.63 12.10 21.85
N ILE A 182 -2.29 12.27 21.77
CA ILE A 182 -1.46 12.89 22.81
C ILE A 182 -0.77 14.17 22.32
N SER A 183 -1.35 14.84 21.32
CA SER A 183 -0.80 16.02 20.66
C SER A 183 -0.44 17.16 21.62
N GLU A 184 -1.14 17.29 22.74
CA GLU A 184 -0.83 18.27 23.78
C GLU A 184 0.56 18.07 24.41
N THR A 185 0.99 16.81 24.56
CA THR A 185 2.29 16.43 25.14
C THR A 185 3.36 16.30 24.06
N SER A 186 3.03 15.62 22.96
CA SER A 186 3.96 15.43 21.84
C SER A 186 4.26 16.74 21.11
N LYS A 187 3.37 17.74 21.20
CA LYS A 187 3.42 18.99 20.42
C LYS A 187 3.50 18.74 18.91
N THR A 188 2.88 17.64 18.47
CA THR A 188 2.75 17.22 17.08
C THR A 188 1.34 16.65 16.92
N ASN A 189 0.58 17.17 15.96
CA ASN A 189 -0.75 16.66 15.61
C ASN A 189 -0.70 15.79 14.35
N LEU A 190 -1.85 15.23 13.96
CA LEU A 190 -1.97 14.42 12.75
C LEU A 190 -1.62 15.21 11.48
N ASP A 191 -1.97 16.49 11.40
CA ASP A 191 -1.67 17.31 10.23
C ASP A 191 -0.16 17.49 10.03
N ASP A 192 0.57 17.72 11.12
CA ASP A 192 2.03 17.79 11.16
C ASP A 192 2.65 16.48 10.62
N MET A 193 2.17 15.34 11.13
CA MET A 193 2.62 14.01 10.70
C MET A 193 2.32 13.78 9.22
N LEU A 194 1.13 14.15 8.74
CA LEU A 194 0.76 14.05 7.34
C LEU A 194 1.63 14.96 6.47
N ASN A 195 1.92 16.20 6.88
CA ASN A 195 2.82 17.11 6.15
C ASN A 195 4.22 16.51 6.01
N LEU A 196 4.72 15.87 7.07
CA LEU A 196 6.05 15.28 7.09
C LEU A 196 6.15 13.99 6.27
N PHE A 197 5.17 13.10 6.41
CA PHE A 197 5.25 11.74 5.85
C PHE A 197 4.59 11.59 4.48
N SER A 198 3.65 12.44 4.09
CA SER A 198 3.01 12.34 2.76
C SER A 198 4.00 12.32 1.59
N PRO A 199 5.02 13.19 1.49
CA PRO A 199 6.01 13.09 0.42
C PRO A 199 6.97 11.91 0.57
N LEU A 200 7.10 11.34 1.77
CA LEU A 200 7.95 10.17 2.02
C LEU A 200 7.26 8.86 1.68
N LEU A 201 5.94 8.80 1.89
CA LEU A 201 5.13 7.59 1.72
C LEU A 201 4.48 7.53 0.35
N ILE A 202 4.02 8.66 -0.20
CA ILE A 202 3.41 8.76 -1.52
C ILE A 202 4.40 9.46 -2.44
N LYS A 203 5.14 8.68 -3.23
CA LYS A 203 6.22 9.17 -4.08
C LYS A 203 5.78 9.37 -5.52
N ASP A 204 6.47 10.26 -6.21
CA ASP A 204 6.33 10.38 -7.65
C ASP A 204 7.03 9.18 -8.31
N PRO A 205 6.40 8.50 -9.26
CA PRO A 205 7.08 7.54 -10.11
C PRO A 205 8.20 8.25 -10.88
N SER A 206 9.33 7.57 -11.09
CA SER A 206 10.54 8.16 -11.69
C SER A 206 10.33 8.76 -13.08
N CYS A 207 9.26 8.37 -13.77
CA CYS A 207 8.91 8.78 -15.11
C CYS A 207 7.90 9.96 -15.16
N ALA A 208 7.48 10.52 -14.02
CA ALA A 208 6.49 11.58 -13.97
C ALA A 208 7.02 12.88 -13.35
N ASP A 209 6.41 13.99 -13.77
CA ASP A 209 6.60 15.29 -13.12
C ASP A 209 6.24 15.22 -11.63
N SER A 210 6.87 16.08 -10.83
CA SER A 210 6.64 16.06 -9.39
C SER A 210 5.21 16.50 -9.05
N PHE A 211 4.46 15.63 -8.38
CA PHE A 211 3.13 15.97 -7.88
C PHE A 211 3.23 16.80 -6.60
N ASN A 212 2.32 17.76 -6.49
CA ASN A 212 2.20 18.65 -5.34
C ASN A 212 2.05 17.87 -4.02
N VAL A 213 2.74 18.31 -2.97
CA VAL A 213 2.66 17.75 -1.60
C VAL A 213 1.21 17.70 -1.10
N HIS A 214 0.35 18.67 -1.43
CA HIS A 214 -1.06 18.65 -1.06
C HIS A 214 -1.83 17.45 -1.64
N ILE A 215 -1.52 17.03 -2.87
CA ILE A 215 -2.12 15.84 -3.50
C ILE A 215 -1.72 14.59 -2.72
N LYS A 216 -0.41 14.44 -2.46
CA LYS A 216 0.16 13.32 -1.69
C LYS A 216 -0.43 13.25 -0.28
N LYS A 217 -0.61 14.42 0.37
CA LYS A 217 -1.25 14.54 1.68
C LYS A 217 -2.70 14.07 1.66
N LYS A 218 -3.47 14.48 0.65
CA LYS A 218 -4.86 14.06 0.46
C LYS A 218 -4.96 12.55 0.27
N ILE A 219 -4.12 11.97 -0.58
CA ILE A 219 -4.02 10.51 -0.80
C ILE A 219 -3.75 9.79 0.52
N LEU A 220 -2.72 10.21 1.26
CA LEU A 220 -2.35 9.56 2.51
C LEU A 220 -3.46 9.66 3.56
N LYS A 221 -4.12 10.82 3.65
CA LYS A 221 -5.25 11.05 4.56
C LYS A 221 -6.46 10.18 4.21
N ASP A 222 -6.76 9.99 2.94
CA ASP A 222 -7.87 9.13 2.51
C ASP A 222 -7.51 7.65 2.67
N LEU A 223 -6.25 7.26 2.40
CA LEU A 223 -5.77 5.90 2.67
C LEU A 223 -5.89 5.51 4.14
N MET A 224 -5.66 6.45 5.07
CA MET A 224 -5.84 6.23 6.52
C MET A 224 -7.28 5.89 6.93
N LYS A 225 -8.28 6.23 6.10
CA LYS A 225 -9.70 5.94 6.34
C LYS A 225 -10.16 4.63 5.72
N VAL A 226 -9.35 4.03 4.84
CA VAL A 226 -9.69 2.77 4.19
C VAL A 226 -9.55 1.62 5.19
N ASP A 227 -10.44 0.64 5.10
CA ASP A 227 -10.32 -0.61 5.85
C ASP A 227 -9.31 -1.54 5.19
N PHE A 228 -8.26 -1.90 5.93
CA PHE A 228 -7.19 -2.79 5.48
C PHE A 228 -7.46 -4.26 5.85
N PHE A 229 -8.47 -4.51 6.69
CA PHE A 229 -8.79 -5.82 7.26
C PHE A 229 -9.99 -6.46 6.56
N VAL A 230 -11.04 -5.71 6.28
CA VAL A 230 -12.26 -6.24 5.67
C VAL A 230 -12.21 -6.10 4.16
N VAL A 231 -12.39 -7.21 3.44
CA VAL A 231 -12.49 -7.22 1.98
C VAL A 231 -13.94 -6.91 1.59
N PRO A 232 -14.19 -5.82 0.83
CA PRO A 232 -15.53 -5.51 0.32
C PRO A 232 -16.10 -6.65 -0.52
N LYS A 233 -17.39 -6.94 -0.34
CA LYS A 233 -18.07 -8.05 -1.05
C LYS A 233 -18.01 -7.89 -2.57
N GLU A 234 -18.08 -6.66 -3.07
CA GLU A 234 -17.95 -6.34 -4.49
C GLU A 234 -16.59 -6.74 -5.10
N PHE A 235 -15.55 -6.89 -4.28
CA PHE A 235 -14.22 -7.34 -4.76
C PHE A 235 -14.16 -8.87 -4.88
N ILE A 236 -15.16 -9.57 -4.35
CA ILE A 236 -15.23 -11.03 -4.25
C ILE A 236 -16.27 -11.61 -5.23
N SER A 237 -17.26 -10.82 -5.65
CA SER A 237 -18.19 -11.23 -6.73
C SER A 237 -17.47 -11.61 -8.02
N THR A 238 -16.28 -11.06 -8.26
CA THR A 238 -15.35 -11.45 -9.35
C THR A 238 -14.59 -12.75 -9.07
N LEU A 239 -14.37 -13.13 -7.81
CA LEU A 239 -13.68 -14.37 -7.41
C LEU A 239 -14.53 -15.63 -7.63
N ASN A 240 -15.84 -15.55 -7.35
CA ASN A 240 -16.74 -16.70 -7.47
C ASN A 240 -17.00 -17.15 -8.92
N TYR A 241 -16.91 -16.23 -9.89
CA TYR A 241 -16.98 -16.58 -11.31
C TYR A 241 -15.80 -17.45 -11.75
N PHE A 242 -14.61 -17.21 -11.18
CA PHE A 242 -13.40 -17.93 -11.55
C PHE A 242 -13.40 -19.37 -11.04
N ASN A 243 -13.83 -19.62 -9.80
CA ASN A 243 -13.97 -20.99 -9.29
C ASN A 243 -15.01 -21.79 -10.09
N TYR A 244 -16.13 -21.17 -10.49
CA TYR A 244 -17.13 -21.82 -11.34
C TYR A 244 -16.58 -22.14 -12.73
N PHE A 245 -15.82 -21.21 -13.33
CA PHE A 245 -15.22 -21.41 -14.66
C PHE A 245 -14.06 -22.41 -14.65
N LEU A 246 -13.24 -22.43 -13.60
CA LEU A 246 -12.13 -23.37 -13.45
C LEU A 246 -12.66 -24.78 -13.16
N LEU A 247 -13.72 -24.92 -12.36
CA LEU A 247 -14.46 -26.17 -12.21
C LEU A 247 -14.98 -26.63 -13.57
N ILE A 248 -15.75 -25.81 -14.29
CA ILE A 248 -16.27 -26.16 -15.62
C ILE A 248 -15.14 -26.55 -16.58
N SER A 249 -14.02 -25.83 -16.58
CA SER A 249 -12.89 -26.10 -17.48
C SER A 249 -12.20 -27.42 -17.12
N ILE A 250 -12.06 -27.74 -15.83
CA ILE A 250 -11.52 -29.03 -15.36
C ILE A 250 -12.51 -30.16 -15.68
N THR A 251 -13.82 -29.97 -15.48
CA THR A 251 -14.82 -30.98 -15.83
C THR A 251 -14.83 -31.24 -17.34
N CYS A 252 -14.81 -30.19 -18.16
CA CYS A 252 -14.73 -30.34 -19.62
C CYS A 252 -13.40 -30.98 -20.07
N TYR A 253 -12.27 -30.67 -19.41
CA TYR A 253 -10.98 -31.28 -19.72
C TYR A 253 -10.95 -32.77 -19.33
N LEU A 254 -11.53 -33.13 -18.18
CA LEU A 254 -11.66 -34.52 -17.73
C LEU A 254 -12.65 -35.31 -18.58
N GLU A 255 -13.77 -34.72 -19.02
CA GLU A 255 -14.70 -35.35 -19.96
C GLU A 255 -14.06 -35.59 -21.32
N TYR A 256 -13.26 -34.62 -21.82
CA TYR A 256 -12.58 -34.73 -23.11
C TYR A 256 -11.40 -35.71 -23.11
N PHE A 257 -10.66 -35.83 -22.01
CA PHE A 257 -9.47 -36.70 -21.92
C PHE A 257 -9.69 -38.05 -21.23
N CYS A 258 -10.71 -38.20 -20.37
CA CYS A 258 -10.98 -39.46 -19.67
C CYS A 258 -12.11 -40.29 -20.31
N GLY A 259 -12.74 -39.82 -21.39
CA GLY A 259 -13.68 -40.63 -22.17
C GLY A 259 -14.89 -41.14 -21.39
N VAL A 260 -15.32 -40.41 -20.35
CA VAL A 260 -16.49 -40.80 -19.56
C VAL A 260 -17.73 -40.30 -20.31
N GLN A 261 -18.43 -41.20 -20.99
CA GLN A 261 -19.77 -40.91 -21.50
C GLN A 261 -20.75 -40.76 -20.33
N PRO A 262 -21.64 -39.74 -20.35
CA PRO A 262 -22.68 -39.62 -19.34
C PRO A 262 -23.73 -40.74 -19.53
N PHE A 263 -24.01 -41.46 -18.44
CA PHE A 263 -25.22 -42.28 -18.29
C PHE A 263 -26.39 -41.42 -17.80
#